data_AF-A0A3C1FL08-F1
#
_entry.id   AF-A0A3C1FL08-F1
#
_cell.length_a   1.000
_cell.length_b   1.000
_cell.length_c   1.000
_cell.angle_alpha   90.00
_cell.angle_beta   90.00
_cell.angle_gamma   90.00
#
_symmetry.space_group_name_H-M   'P 1'
#
loop_
_entity.id
_entity.type
_entity.pdbx_description
1 polymer ?
#
loop_
_entity_poly.entity_id
_entity_poly.type
_entity_poly.pdbx_seq_one_letter_code
_entity_poly.pdbx_strand_id
1 'polypeptide(L)'
;RVALVTVHLPLSQVPANLSETGIVATARAVAQALPRDFGVTEPRLAIAALNPHSGEAGALGHEELSIIAPAIARLRAEGIDAAGPLPADTLFHA
;
A
#
# COMPACT_ATOMS: atom_id res chain seq x y z
N ARG A 1 9.05 9.41 0.00
CA ARG A 1 9.79 8.18 0.43
C ARG A 1 9.01 6.99 -0.07
N VAL A 2 9.65 5.86 -0.38
CA VAL A 2 8.99 4.65 -0.89
C VAL A 2 9.37 3.47 -0.02
N ALA A 3 8.38 2.69 0.41
CA ALA A 3 8.56 1.40 1.06
C ALA A 3 7.91 0.33 0.18
N LEU A 4 8.45 -0.89 0.22
CA LEU A 4 8.01 -1.99 -0.63
C LEU A 4 7.31 -3.06 0.23
N VAL A 5 6.13 -3.51 -0.20
CA VAL A 5 5.42 -4.62 0.47
C VAL A 5 6.09 -5.96 0.13
N THR A 6 6.45 -6.15 -1.14
CA THR A 6 7.26 -7.27 -1.63
C THR A 6 8.62 -6.75 -2.10
N VAL A 7 9.69 -7.51 -1.88
CA VAL A 7 11.06 -7.09 -2.20
C VAL A 7 11.61 -7.82 -3.44
N HIS A 8 12.65 -8.64 -3.29
CA HIS A 8 13.29 -9.35 -4.40
C HIS A 8 12.50 -10.60 -4.78
N LEU A 9 11.53 -10.47 -5.67
CA LEU A 9 10.76 -11.57 -6.25
C LEU A 9 10.69 -11.43 -7.79
N PRO A 10 10.59 -12.54 -8.54
CA PRO A 10 10.19 -12.48 -9.94
C PRO A 10 8.83 -11.80 -10.08
N LEU A 11 8.65 -11.00 -11.13
CA LEU A 11 7.39 -10.25 -11.35
C LEU A 11 6.16 -11.16 -11.35
N SER A 12 6.27 -12.35 -11.95
CA SER A 12 5.19 -13.35 -11.98
C SER A 12 4.76 -13.87 -10.60
N GLN A 13 5.57 -13.68 -9.56
CA GLN A 13 5.27 -14.09 -8.19
C GLN A 13 4.71 -12.95 -7.34
N VAL A 14 4.73 -11.70 -7.82
CA VAL A 14 4.28 -10.54 -7.03
C VAL A 14 2.81 -10.66 -6.60
N PRO A 15 1.85 -10.97 -7.50
CA PRO A 15 0.44 -11.05 -7.08
C PRO A 15 0.19 -12.13 -6.03
N ALA A 16 0.83 -13.29 -6.19
CA ALA A 16 0.66 -14.42 -5.27
C ALA A 16 1.29 -14.20 -3.88
N ASN A 17 2.24 -13.26 -3.77
CA ASN A 17 2.89 -12.91 -2.50
C ASN A 17 2.33 -11.62 -1.88
N LEU A 18 1.40 -10.94 -2.56
CA LEU A 18 0.70 -9.80 -2.00
C LEU A 18 -0.40 -10.28 -1.03
N SER A 19 -0.46 -9.71 0.16
CA SER A 19 -1.46 -10.07 1.16
C SER A 19 -1.84 -8.87 2.02
N GLU A 20 -3.06 -8.90 2.57
CA GLU A 20 -3.57 -7.84 3.45
C GLU A 20 -2.64 -7.67 4.67
N THR A 21 -2.24 -8.80 5.27
CA THR A 21 -1.35 -8.83 6.44
C THR A 21 0.03 -8.27 6.12
N GLY A 22 0.57 -8.56 4.93
CA GLY A 22 1.84 -8.00 4.46
C GLY A 22 1.76 -6.48 4.30
N ILE A 23 0.70 -5.96 3.67
CA ILE A 23 0.48 -4.52 3.50
C ILE A 23 0.38 -3.84 4.87
N VAL A 24 -0.44 -4.37 5.79
CA VAL A 24 -0.65 -3.79 7.12
C VAL A 24 0.64 -3.82 7.94
N ALA A 25 1.39 -4.92 7.92
CA ALA A 25 2.66 -5.02 8.64
C ALA A 25 3.69 -3.98 8.14
N THR A 26 3.85 -3.86 6.82
CA THR A 26 4.75 -2.87 6.22
C THR A 26 4.32 -1.44 6.55
N ALA A 27 3.04 -1.11 6.38
CA ALA A 27 2.53 0.23 6.67
C ALA A 27 2.68 0.61 8.15
N ARG A 28 2.43 -0.31 9.08
CA ARG A 28 2.68 -0.07 10.52
C ARG A 28 4.14 0.20 10.81
N ALA A 29 5.05 -0.59 10.25
CA ALA A 29 6.48 -0.39 10.43
C ALA A 29 6.91 1.00 9.93
N VAL A 30 6.41 1.41 8.77
CA VAL A 30 6.66 2.76 8.20
C VAL A 30 6.06 3.86 9.08
N ALA A 31 4.80 3.72 9.50
CA ALA A 31 4.12 4.70 10.35
C ALA A 31 4.84 4.91 11.70
N GLN A 32 5.45 3.86 12.26
CA GLN A 32 6.24 3.94 13.50
C GLN A 32 7.64 4.51 13.26
N ALA A 33 8.28 4.17 12.15
CA ALA A 33 9.64 4.62 11.84
C ALA A 33 9.69 6.09 11.44
N LEU A 34 8.68 6.60 10.73
CA LEU A 34 8.66 7.97 10.21
C LEU A 34 8.81 9.06 11.31
N PRO A 35 8.06 9.03 12.43
CA PRO A 35 8.29 9.94 13.55
C PRO A 35 9.62 9.69 14.25
N ARG A 36 9.92 8.43 14.57
CA ARG A 36 11.05 8.04 15.42
C ARG A 36 12.41 8.31 14.78
N ASP A 37 12.54 7.94 13.51
CA ASP A 37 13.83 7.88 12.81
C ASP A 37 13.98 9.03 11.81
N PHE A 38 12.88 9.68 11.41
CA PHE A 38 12.87 10.72 10.37
C PHE A 38 12.19 12.03 10.77
N GLY A 39 11.68 12.15 12.00
CA GLY A 39 11.06 13.39 12.50
C GLY A 39 9.73 13.77 11.83
N VAL A 40 9.07 12.84 11.13
CA VAL A 40 7.77 13.08 10.49
C VAL A 40 6.67 12.68 11.47
N THR A 41 6.21 13.64 12.29
CA THR A 41 5.32 13.38 13.44
C THR A 41 3.89 13.00 13.08
N GLU A 42 3.42 13.38 11.88
CA GLU A 42 2.09 13.03 11.36
C GLU A 42 2.24 12.33 9.99
N PRO A 43 2.65 11.05 9.98
CA PRO A 43 2.94 10.35 8.74
C PRO A 43 1.64 10.03 7.97
N ARG A 44 1.61 10.45 6.71
CA ARG A 44 0.56 10.14 5.75
C ARG A 44 1.07 9.09 4.77
N LEU A 45 0.37 7.97 4.65
CA LEU A 45 0.79 6.84 3.83
C LEU A 45 -0.12 6.70 2.61
N ALA A 46 0.44 6.91 1.43
CA ALA A 46 -0.22 6.54 0.19
C ALA A 46 0.12 5.10 -0.19
N ILE A 47 -0.89 4.29 -0.45
CA ILE A 47 -0.77 2.88 -0.84
C ILE A 47 -1.05 2.78 -2.34
N ALA A 48 -0.04 2.38 -3.10
CA ALA A 48 -0.16 2.14 -4.53
C ALA A 48 -1.00 0.90 -4.81
N ALA A 49 -1.75 0.93 -5.92
CA ALA A 49 -2.36 -0.25 -6.51
C ALA A 49 -1.31 -1.23 -7.03
N LEU A 50 -1.69 -2.50 -7.14
CA LEU A 50 -0.92 -3.52 -7.85
C LEU A 50 -1.15 -3.39 -9.35
N ASN A 51 -2.42 -3.27 -9.74
CA ASN A 51 -2.84 -3.25 -11.12
C ASN A 51 -2.84 -1.81 -11.69
N PRO A 52 -2.63 -1.64 -13.01
CA PRO A 52 -2.83 -0.36 -13.67
C PRO A 52 -4.22 0.22 -13.36
N HIS A 53 -4.30 1.54 -13.25
CA HIS A 53 -5.56 2.26 -12.98
C HIS A 53 -6.29 1.78 -11.72
N SER A 54 -5.58 1.22 -10.74
CA SER A 54 -6.20 0.65 -9.54
C SER A 54 -7.20 -0.46 -9.86
N GLY A 55 -6.86 -1.31 -10.83
CA GLY A 55 -7.66 -2.47 -11.24
C GLY A 55 -8.86 -2.13 -12.12
N GLU A 56 -9.07 -0.86 -12.50
CA GLU A 56 -10.18 -0.41 -13.35
C GLU A 56 -11.53 -1.01 -12.91
N ALA A 57 -11.88 -0.79 -11.64
CA ALA A 57 -13.07 -1.34 -10.99
C ALA A 57 -13.24 -2.88 -11.09
N GLY A 58 -12.13 -3.62 -11.17
CA GLY A 58 -12.11 -5.08 -11.29
C GLY A 58 -11.85 -5.58 -12.71
N ALA A 59 -11.90 -4.71 -13.72
CA ALA A 59 -11.67 -5.10 -15.11
C ALA A 59 -10.21 -5.48 -15.39
N LEU A 60 -9.26 -4.94 -14.62
CA LEU A 60 -7.82 -5.20 -14.73
C LEU A 60 -7.26 -5.90 -13.48
N GLY A 61 -8.00 -6.84 -12.91
CA GLY A 61 -7.60 -7.57 -11.70
C GLY A 61 -8.43 -7.17 -10.48
N HIS A 62 -8.41 -8.02 -9.45
CA HIS A 62 -9.30 -7.91 -8.28
C HIS A 62 -8.52 -7.73 -6.96
N GLU A 63 -7.20 -7.64 -7.02
CA GLU A 63 -6.32 -7.52 -5.87
C GLU A 63 -6.57 -6.23 -5.09
N GLU A 64 -6.91 -5.13 -5.78
CA GLU A 64 -7.32 -3.89 -5.12
C GLU A 64 -8.55 -4.08 -4.25
N LEU A 65 -9.56 -4.79 -4.75
CA LEU A 65 -10.83 -5.01 -4.05
C LEU A 65 -10.70 -6.05 -2.93
N SER A 66 -9.96 -7.13 -3.19
CA SER A 66 -9.90 -8.30 -2.31
C SER A 66 -8.77 -8.26 -1.29
N ILE A 67 -7.71 -7.48 -1.53
CA ILE A 67 -6.50 -7.44 -0.70
C ILE A 67 -6.18 -6.01 -0.23
N ILE A 68 -6.05 -5.06 -1.15
CA ILE A 68 -5.47 -3.74 -0.83
C ILE A 68 -6.48 -2.83 -0.11
N ALA A 69 -7.71 -2.71 -0.61
CA ALA A 69 -8.75 -1.90 0.02
C ALA A 69 -9.09 -2.37 1.45
N PRO A 70 -9.23 -3.68 1.73
CA PRO A 70 -9.34 -4.19 3.10
C PRO A 70 -8.16 -3.80 4.00
N ALA A 71 -6.93 -3.89 3.50
CA ALA A 71 -5.73 -3.51 4.26
C ALA A 71 -5.75 -2.02 4.64
N ILE A 72 -6.15 -1.15 3.71
CA ILE A 72 -6.27 0.29 3.95
C ILE A 72 -7.38 0.59 4.96
N ALA A 73 -8.54 -0.06 4.83
CA ALA A 73 -9.64 0.09 5.79
C ALA A 73 -9.21 -0.29 7.21
N ARG A 74 -8.44 -1.38 7.35
CA ARG A 74 -7.86 -1.82 8.62
C ARG A 74 -6.85 -0.82 9.18
N LEU A 75 -5.93 -0.31 8.36
CA LEU A 75 -4.97 0.71 8.79
C LEU A 75 -5.66 1.99 9.30
N ARG A 76 -6.71 2.43 8.60
CA ARG A 76 -7.54 3.57 9.03
C ARG A 76 -8.26 3.31 10.35
N ALA A 77 -8.80 2.11 10.55
CA ALA A 77 -9.43 1.73 11.82
C ALA A 77 -8.44 1.74 13.00
N GLU A 78 -7.14 1.59 12.72
CA GLU A 78 -6.05 1.68 13.69
C GLU A 78 -5.51 3.11 13.89
N GLY A 79 -6.11 4.10 13.22
CA GLY A 79 -5.71 5.50 13.30
C GLY A 79 -4.51 5.88 12.43
N ILE A 80 -4.07 5.00 11.52
CA ILE A 80 -3.03 5.33 10.53
C ILE A 80 -3.68 6.07 9.35
N ASP A 81 -3.19 7.27 9.02
CA ASP A 81 -3.63 8.02 7.85
C ASP A 81 -3.13 7.35 6.56
N ALA A 82 -3.90 6.37 6.08
CA ALA A 82 -3.65 5.64 4.85
C ALA A 82 -4.63 6.06 3.73
N ALA A 83 -4.12 6.26 2.50
CA ALA A 83 -4.91 6.58 1.32
C ALA A 83 -4.64 5.62 0.16
N GLY A 84 -5.67 5.27 -0.61
CA GLY A 84 -5.59 4.40 -1.79
C GLY A 84 -6.68 3.32 -1.84
N PRO A 85 -6.53 2.29 -2.68
CA PRO A 85 -5.39 2.06 -3.59
C PRO A 85 -5.33 3.14 -4.69
N LEU A 86 -4.16 3.76 -4.87
CA LEU A 86 -3.95 4.81 -5.87
C LEU A 86 -3.22 4.25 -7.11
N PRO A 87 -3.62 4.61 -8.35
CA PRO A 87 -2.88 4.22 -9.55
C PRO A 87 -1.42 4.68 -9.46
N ALA A 88 -0.48 3.76 -9.63
CA ALA A 88 0.94 4.00 -9.37
C ALA A 88 1.54 5.08 -10.29
N ASP A 89 1.06 5.19 -11.52
CA ASP A 89 1.46 6.19 -12.51
C ASP A 89 1.05 7.62 -12.10
N THR A 90 -0.09 7.77 -11.44
CA THR A 90 -0.58 9.08 -10.95
C THR A 90 -0.12 9.42 -9.52
N LEU A 91 0.31 8.41 -8.76
CA LEU A 91 0.71 8.58 -7.37
C LEU A 91 2.01 9.40 -7.22
N PHE A 92 2.94 9.26 -8.16
CA PHE A 92 4.29 9.86 -8.08
C PHE A 92 4.41 11.18 -8.85
N HIS A 93 3.41 12.05 -8.72
CA HIS A 93 3.47 13.42 -9.24
C HIS A 93 3.90 14.42 -8.16
N ALA A 94 4.63 15.45 -8.60
CA ALA A 94 5.22 16.49 -7.75
C ALA A 94 4.20 17.54 -7.30
#